data_AF-A0A9D1R0W1-F1
#
_entry.id   AF-A0A9D1R0W1-F1
#
_cell.length_a   1.000
_cell.length_b   1.000
_cell.length_c   1.000
_cell.angle_alpha   90.00
_cell.angle_beta   90.00
_cell.angle_gamma   90.00
#
_symmetry.space_group_name_H-M   'P 1'
#
loop_
_entity.id
_entity.type
_entity.pdbx_description
1 polymer ?
#
loop_
_entity_poly.entity_id
_entity_poly.type
_entity_poly.pdbx_seq_one_letter_code
_entity_poly.pdbx_strand_id
1 'polypeptide(L)' 'MDAKLQSQVLIESLPYLRKFHGETVVVKYGGHAMKDEALKAAFARNIALLKLVGIHPVVVHGGG' A
#
# COMPACT_ATOMS: atom_id res chain seq x y z
N MET A 1 -19.48 1.30 -4.86
CA MET A 1 -19.42 0.86 -3.44
C MET A 1 -20.33 1.76 -2.63
N ASP A 2 -20.99 1.21 -1.62
CA ASP A 2 -21.79 1.99 -0.67
C ASP A 2 -20.88 2.92 0.15
N ALA A 3 -21.21 4.21 0.23
CA ALA A 3 -20.47 5.20 1.00
C ALA A 3 -20.41 4.85 2.50
N LYS A 4 -21.46 4.19 3.02
CA LYS A 4 -21.50 3.72 4.40
C LYS A 4 -20.43 2.66 4.66
N LEU A 5 -20.29 1.70 3.75
CA LEU A 5 -19.27 0.67 3.82
C LEU A 5 -17.86 1.27 3.74
N GLN A 6 -17.64 2.24 2.85
CA GLN A 6 -16.33 2.90 2.70
C GLN A 6 -15.92 3.65 3.97
N SER A 7 -16.84 4.40 4.57
CA SER A 7 -16.60 5.10 5.84
C SER A 7 -16.24 4.13 6.95
N GLN A 8 -16.98 3.03 7.07
CA GLN A 8 -16.74 2.01 8.09
C GLN A 8 -15.35 1.37 7.93
N VAL A 9 -14.97 1.00 6.70
CA VAL A 9 -13.64 0.44 6.42
C VAL A 9 -12.52 1.43 6.77
N LEU A 10 -12.69 2.72 6.46
CA LEU A 10 -11.71 3.74 6.82
C LEU A 10 -11.56 3.89 8.33
N ILE A 11 -12.68 3.95 9.07
CA ILE A 11 -12.66 4.05 10.54
C ILE A 11 -11.99 2.82 11.17
N GLU A 12 -12.32 1.62 10.71
CA GLU A 12 -11.72 0.37 11.20
C GLU A 12 -10.23 0.26 10.87
N SER A 13 -9.75 0.94 9.81
CA SER A 13 -8.34 0.97 9.44
C SER A 13 -7.48 1.95 10.27
N LEU A 14 -8.10 2.95 10.92
CA LEU A 14 -7.38 4.02 11.64
C LEU A 14 -6.37 3.51 12.69
N PRO A 15 -6.67 2.48 13.51
CA PRO A 15 -5.70 1.97 14.48
C PRO A 15 -4.40 1.48 13.82
N TYR A 16 -4.49 0.86 12.65
CA TYR A 16 -3.33 0.38 11.90
C TYR A 16 -2.54 1.54 11.28
N LEU A 17 -3.24 2.52 10.71
CA LEU A 17 -2.60 3.72 10.16
C LEU A 17 -1.82 4.47 11.24
N ARG A 18 -2.40 4.64 12.43
CA ARG A 18 -1.71 5.27 13.57
C ARG A 18 -0.52 4.45 14.05
N LYS A 19 -0.65 3.12 14.10
CA LYS A 19 0.42 2.22 14.55
C LYS A 19 1.67 2.31 13.69
N PHE A 20 1.53 2.50 12.38
CA PHE A 20 2.66 2.53 11.44
C PHE A 20 2.99 3.94 10.92
N HIS A 21 2.32 4.97 11.43
CA HIS A 21 2.61 6.34 11.03
C HIS A 21 4.05 6.73 11.37
N GLY A 22 4.80 7.23 10.39
CA GLY A 22 6.21 7.58 10.50
C GLY A 22 7.18 6.40 10.35
N GLU A 23 6.68 5.16 10.40
CA GLU A 23 7.51 3.96 10.32
C GLU A 23 8.01 3.70 8.90
N THR A 24 9.20 3.11 8.81
CA THR A 24 9.76 2.64 7.54
C THR A 24 9.34 1.21 7.28
N VAL A 25 8.71 0.97 6.13
CA VAL A 25 8.24 -0.36 5.72
C VAL A 25 8.97 -0.79 4.45
N VAL A 26 9.80 -1.83 4.57
CA VAL A 26 10.51 -2.39 3.42
C VAL A 26 9.63 -3.42 2.73
N VAL A 27 9.30 -3.17 1.45
CA VAL A 27 8.44 -4.03 0.64
C VAL A 27 9.27 -4.67 -0.46
N LYS A 28 9.39 -6.01 -0.43
CA LYS A 28 10.01 -6.74 -1.52
C LYS A 28 9.02 -6.89 -2.68
N TYR A 29 9.33 -6.27 -3.81
CA TYR A 29 8.57 -6.33 -5.05
C TYR A 29 9.27 -7.26 -6.05
N GLY A 30 8.56 -8.26 -6.57
CA GLY A 30 9.16 -9.26 -7.46
C GLY A 30 8.20 -10.36 -7.91
N GLY A 31 8.60 -11.14 -8.91
CA GLY A 31 7.84 -12.30 -9.40
C GLY A 31 6.71 -11.92 -10.36
N HIS A 32 5.60 -12.69 -10.36
CA HIS A 32 4.47 -12.51 -11.29
C HIS A 32 3.81 -11.12 -11.21
N ALA A 33 3.87 -10.46 -10.04
CA ALA A 33 3.37 -9.09 -9.85
C ALA A 33 4.13 -8.02 -10.66
N MET A 34 5.32 -8.35 -11.22
CA MET A 34 6.09 -7.49 -12.12
C MET A 34 5.84 -7.77 -13.60
N LYS A 35 4.97 -8.73 -13.96
CA LYS A 35 4.69 -9.07 -15.37
C LYS A 35 3.30 -8.63 -15.81
N ASP A 36 2.34 -8.66 -14.90
CA ASP A 36 0.98 -8.22 -15.15
C ASP A 36 0.84 -6.70 -14.93
N GLU A 37 0.37 -5.98 -15.95
CA GLU A 37 0.22 -4.51 -15.89
C GLU A 37 -0.82 -4.04 -14.88
N ALA A 38 -1.90 -4.80 -14.66
CA ALA A 38 -2.90 -4.44 -13.66
C ALA A 38 -2.33 -4.59 -12.24
N LEU A 39 -1.54 -5.64 -11.99
CA LEU A 39 -0.85 -5.86 -10.72
C LEU A 39 0.25 -4.82 -10.48
N LYS A 40 1.02 -4.43 -11.51
CA LYS A 40 1.98 -3.30 -11.41
C LYS A 40 1.29 -2.01 -10.98
N ALA A 41 0.21 -1.66 -11.66
CA ALA A 41 -0.52 -0.43 -11.37
C ALA A 41 -1.16 -0.47 -9.98
N ALA A 42 -1.71 -1.62 -9.56
CA ALA A 42 -2.23 -1.81 -8.22
C ALA A 42 -1.13 -1.67 -7.15
N PHE A 43 0.04 -2.29 -7.37
CA PHE A 43 1.18 -2.17 -6.47
C PHE A 43 1.63 -0.72 -6.32
N ALA A 44 1.82 0.00 -7.44
CA ALA A 44 2.21 1.41 -7.42
C ALA A 44 1.21 2.29 -6.66
N ARG A 45 -0.10 2.10 -6.88
CA ARG A 45 -1.16 2.80 -6.14
C ARG A 45 -1.10 2.53 -4.64
N ASN A 46 -0.84 1.29 -4.24
CA ASN A 46 -0.75 0.93 -2.82
C ASN A 46 0.49 1.55 -2.16
N ILE A 47 1.65 1.55 -2.83
CA ILE A 47 2.86 2.21 -2.32
C ILE A 47 2.63 3.72 -2.18
N ALA A 48 1.99 4.36 -3.18
CA ALA A 48 1.64 5.77 -3.10
C ALA A 48 0.67 6.06 -1.93
N LEU A 49 -0.32 5.19 -1.71
CA LEU A 49 -1.25 5.31 -0.58
C LEU A 49 -0.51 5.23 0.76
N LEU A 50 0.41 4.27 0.94
CA LEU A 50 1.22 4.17 2.16
C LEU A 50 1.98 5.47 2.43
N LYS A 51 2.60 6.05 1.39
CA LYS A 51 3.29 7.35 1.52
C LYS A 51 2.34 8.48 1.87
N LEU A 52 1.16 8.52 1.26
CA LEU A 52 0.14 9.54 1.50
C LEU A 52 -0.37 9.54 2.95
N VAL A 53 -0.51 8.35 3.55
CA VAL A 53 -1.01 8.19 4.93
C VAL A 53 0.09 8.28 6.00
N GLY A 54 1.29 8.72 5.62
CA GLY A 54 2.39 8.98 6.55
C GLY A 54 3.29 7.79 6.86
N ILE A 55 3.17 6.68 6.13
CA ILE A 55 4.10 5.53 6.21
C ILE A 55 5.25 5.78 5.23
N HIS A 56 6.46 5.31 5.53
CA HIS A 56 7.64 5.46 4.68
C HIS A 56 7.97 4.15 3.96
N PRO A 57 7.31 3.83 2.83
CA PRO A 57 7.61 2.61 2.09
C PRO A 57 8.97 2.70 1.39
N VAL A 58 9.76 1.64 1.50
CA VAL A 58 11.00 1.42 0.73
C VAL A 58 10.78 0.18 -0.12
N VAL A 59 10.73 0.34 -1.44
CA VAL A 59 10.56 -0.79 -2.35
C VAL A 59 11.93 -1.37 -2.69
N VAL A 60 12.11 -2.66 -2.40
CA VAL A 60 13.26 -3.43 -2.87
C VAL A 60 12.77 -4.34 -3.97
N HIS A 61 13.31 -4.21 -5.17
CA HIS A 61 13.04 -5.13 -6.26
C HIS A 61 14.33 -5.78 -6.74
N GLY A 62 14.20 -6.97 -7.31
CA GLY A 62 15.28 -7.66 -8.00
C GLY A 62 14.79 -8.17 -9.36
N GLY A 63 15.74 -8.56 -10.22
CA GLY A 63 15.46 -9.14 -11.53
C GLY A 63 15.10 -8.12 -12.63
N GLY A 64 15.51 -8.45 -13.86
CA GLY A 64 14.94 -7.89 -15.09
C GLY A 64 13.59 -8.50 -15.44
#